data_AF-A0A4Q2DLS2-F1
#
_entry.id   AF-A0A4Q2DLS2-F1
#
_cell.length_a   1.000
_cell.length_b   1.000
_cell.length_c   1.000
_cell.angle_alpha   90.00
_cell.angle_beta   90.00
_cell.angle_gamma   90.00
#
_symmetry.space_group_name_H-M   'P 1'
#
loop_
_entity.id
_entity.type
_entity.pdbx_description
1 polymer ?
#
loop_
_entity_poly.entity_id
_entity_poly.type
_entity_poly.pdbx_seq_one_letter_code
_entity_poly.pdbx_strand_id
1 'polypeptide(L)'
;MNLTQELHIIRAHHLHYSSLLEDFRKTVEFIRDTENPALADLSEEERDWSLTIMARETSNLLGEILRLEKSRRMQDRRLRNVMNLVFSSVNIDDSKRMHKMAEATVRDSAAMKQIAYLTMVFLPASFIATVFGMNVKEIVPDSLGTIGNYLAAALSMTLATAWAIIAFQSKHHFSPGTPLWKRFNWPFVLLKRRFWPDSKTDDNEEPADIEIKEEIVEVAHTSTQDDKKWKDA
;
A
#
# COMPACT_ATOMS: atom_id res chain seq x y z
N MET A 1 -14.91 -11.46 8.65
CA MET A 1 -15.53 -11.89 7.38
C MET A 1 -17.05 -12.04 7.48
N ASN A 2 -17.63 -12.54 8.59
CA ASN A 2 -19.09 -12.72 8.71
C ASN A 2 -19.90 -11.41 8.57
N LEU A 3 -19.44 -10.31 9.17
CA LEU A 3 -20.17 -9.02 9.16
C LEU A 3 -20.46 -8.48 7.75
N THR A 4 -19.50 -8.54 6.81
CA THR A 4 -19.71 -8.04 5.44
C THR A 4 -20.77 -8.85 4.72
N GLN A 5 -20.78 -10.18 4.93
CA GLN A 5 -21.79 -11.08 4.37
C GLN A 5 -23.17 -10.80 4.97
N GLU A 6 -23.27 -10.62 6.28
CA GLU A 6 -24.50 -10.22 6.96
C GLU A 6 -25.03 -8.88 6.43
N LEU A 7 -24.17 -7.87 6.25
CA LEU A 7 -24.56 -6.58 5.68
C LEU A 7 -25.11 -6.72 4.25
N HIS A 8 -24.54 -7.60 3.44
CA HIS A 8 -25.05 -7.89 2.09
C HIS A 8 -26.39 -8.62 2.13
N ILE A 9 -26.58 -9.56 3.05
CA ILE A 9 -27.86 -10.24 3.26
C ILE A 9 -28.93 -9.22 3.68
N ILE A 10 -28.63 -8.34 4.63
CA ILE A 10 -29.56 -7.28 5.08
C ILE A 10 -29.92 -6.35 3.90
N ARG A 11 -28.95 -6.01 3.05
CA ARG A 11 -29.20 -5.20 1.84
C ARG A 11 -30.15 -5.90 0.86
N ALA A 12 -30.00 -7.21 0.68
CA ALA A 12 -30.91 -8.01 -0.16
C ALA A 12 -32.34 -8.00 0.40
N HIS A 13 -32.50 -8.17 1.72
CA HIS A 13 -33.81 -8.07 2.39
C HIS A 13 -34.44 -6.68 2.19
N HIS A 14 -33.66 -5.61 2.35
CA HIS A 14 -34.16 -4.27 2.07
C HIS A 14 -34.65 -4.14 0.63
N LEU A 15 -33.93 -4.68 -0.36
CA LEU A 15 -34.34 -4.64 -1.76
C LEU A 15 -35.66 -5.38 -1.98
N HIS A 16 -35.80 -6.57 -1.39
CA HIS A 16 -37.04 -7.34 -1.44
C HIS A 16 -38.23 -6.57 -0.83
N TYR A 17 -38.06 -5.99 0.36
CA TYR A 17 -39.12 -5.17 0.98
C TYR A 17 -39.46 -3.92 0.18
N SER A 18 -38.52 -3.38 -0.60
CA SER A 18 -38.81 -2.28 -1.51
C SER A 18 -39.81 -2.68 -2.58
N SER A 19 -39.59 -3.85 -3.20
CA SER A 19 -40.50 -4.38 -4.22
C SER A 19 -41.85 -4.73 -3.59
N LEU A 20 -41.84 -5.38 -2.43
CA LEU A 20 -43.06 -5.80 -1.76
C LEU A 20 -43.96 -4.62 -1.35
N LEU A 21 -43.37 -3.55 -0.80
CA LEU A 21 -44.12 -2.34 -0.44
C LEU A 21 -44.67 -1.61 -1.68
N GLU A 22 -43.92 -1.63 -2.78
CA GLU A 22 -44.36 -1.06 -4.06
C GLU A 22 -45.56 -1.83 -4.63
N ASP A 23 -45.50 -3.16 -4.63
CA ASP A 23 -46.58 -4.02 -5.12
C ASP A 23 -47.81 -3.94 -4.20
N PHE A 24 -47.59 -3.84 -2.88
CA PHE A 24 -48.68 -3.64 -1.93
C PHE A 24 -49.35 -2.26 -2.12
N ARG A 25 -48.57 -1.20 -2.38
CA ARG A 25 -49.12 0.12 -2.72
C ARG A 25 -50.02 0.05 -3.95
N LYS A 26 -49.54 -0.57 -5.03
CA LYS A 26 -50.32 -0.74 -6.27
C LYS A 26 -51.60 -1.56 -6.05
N THR A 27 -51.53 -2.59 -5.21
CA THR A 27 -52.70 -3.42 -4.88
C THR A 27 -53.75 -2.61 -4.13
N VAL A 28 -53.31 -1.77 -3.19
CA VAL A 28 -54.19 -0.89 -2.42
C VAL A 28 -54.76 0.25 -3.29
N GLU A 29 -53.95 0.82 -4.20
CA GLU A 29 -54.42 1.77 -5.22
C GLU A 29 -55.47 1.13 -6.14
N PHE A 30 -55.25 -0.11 -6.57
CA PHE A 30 -56.21 -0.86 -7.38
C PHE A 30 -57.54 -1.08 -6.66
N ILE A 31 -57.53 -1.44 -5.37
CA ILE A 31 -58.76 -1.60 -4.56
C ILE A 31 -59.50 -0.26 -4.41
N ARG A 32 -58.79 0.86 -4.32
CA ARG A 32 -59.40 2.19 -4.22
C ARG A 32 -60.09 2.61 -5.52
N ASP A 33 -59.41 2.38 -6.64
CA ASP A 33 -59.76 2.99 -7.92
C ASP A 33 -60.64 2.06 -8.78
N THR A 34 -60.79 0.80 -8.40
CA THR A 34 -61.62 -0.19 -9.12
C THR A 34 -63.02 -0.27 -8.53
N GLU A 35 -64.04 -0.13 -9.38
CA GLU A 35 -65.44 -0.33 -8.98
C GLU A 35 -65.69 -1.79 -8.57
N ASN A 36 -66.27 -1.99 -7.40
CA ASN A 36 -66.58 -3.31 -6.88
C ASN A 36 -67.91 -3.82 -7.45
N PRO A 37 -67.93 -4.85 -8.32
CA PRO A 37 -69.16 -5.38 -8.91
C PRO A 37 -70.12 -5.97 -7.88
N ALA A 38 -69.64 -6.35 -6.69
CA ALA A 38 -70.51 -6.82 -5.60
C ALA A 38 -71.35 -5.69 -4.96
N LEU A 39 -71.03 -4.42 -5.23
CA LEU A 39 -71.82 -3.27 -4.77
C LEU A 39 -72.94 -2.88 -5.76
N ALA A 40 -73.02 -3.54 -6.94
CA ALA A 40 -73.98 -3.20 -7.97
C ALA A 40 -75.43 -3.53 -7.60
N ASP A 41 -75.63 -4.56 -6.76
CA ASP A 41 -76.95 -5.06 -6.34
C ASP A 41 -77.46 -4.40 -5.03
N LEU A 42 -76.68 -3.49 -4.43
CA LEU A 42 -77.02 -2.82 -3.17
C LEU A 42 -77.83 -1.54 -3.38
N SER A 43 -78.51 -1.08 -2.33
CA SER A 43 -79.19 0.23 -2.37
C SER A 43 -78.18 1.39 -2.53
N GLU A 44 -78.62 2.50 -3.13
CA GLU A 44 -77.78 3.69 -3.37
C GLU A 44 -77.10 4.19 -2.08
N GLU A 45 -77.80 4.20 -0.95
CA GLU A 45 -77.27 4.64 0.35
C GLU A 45 -76.19 3.69 0.89
N GLU A 46 -76.39 2.37 0.79
CA GLU A 46 -75.42 1.36 1.23
C GLU A 46 -74.17 1.35 0.35
N ARG A 47 -74.33 1.63 -0.95
CA ARG A 47 -73.23 1.76 -1.90
C ARG A 47 -72.37 2.97 -1.58
N ASP A 48 -72.97 4.14 -1.37
CA ASP A 48 -72.24 5.39 -1.07
C ASP A 48 -71.50 5.33 0.27
N TRP A 49 -72.14 4.73 1.29
CA TRP A 49 -71.48 4.47 2.58
C TRP A 49 -70.27 3.54 2.42
N SER A 50 -70.42 2.43 1.70
CA SER A 50 -69.34 1.46 1.47
C SER A 50 -68.15 2.09 0.73
N LEU A 51 -68.41 2.91 -0.29
CA LEU A 51 -67.38 3.64 -1.04
C LEU A 51 -66.64 4.64 -0.14
N THR A 52 -67.37 5.37 0.70
CA THR A 52 -66.78 6.35 1.64
C THR A 52 -65.86 5.68 2.65
N ILE A 53 -66.29 4.56 3.24
CA ILE A 53 -65.48 3.80 4.20
C ILE A 53 -64.26 3.18 3.50
N MET A 54 -64.44 2.56 2.32
CA MET A 54 -63.32 2.01 1.54
C MET A 54 -62.29 3.08 1.20
N ALA A 55 -62.72 4.28 0.76
CA ALA A 55 -61.82 5.38 0.43
C ALA A 55 -61.01 5.85 1.64
N ARG A 56 -61.64 5.94 2.81
CA ARG A 56 -60.98 6.32 4.07
C ARG A 56 -59.96 5.28 4.51
N GLU A 57 -60.34 4.01 4.59
CA GLU A 57 -59.45 2.94 5.03
C GLU A 57 -58.28 2.75 4.06
N THR A 58 -58.57 2.81 2.76
CA THR A 58 -57.54 2.72 1.73
C THR A 58 -56.56 3.90 1.80
N SER A 59 -57.06 5.12 2.05
CA SER A 59 -56.19 6.30 2.25
C SER A 59 -55.31 6.15 3.49
N ASN A 60 -55.84 5.62 4.59
CA ASN A 60 -55.06 5.31 5.79
C ASN A 60 -53.96 4.27 5.51
N LEU A 61 -54.30 3.18 4.81
CA LEU A 61 -53.34 2.14 4.44
C LEU A 61 -52.23 2.69 3.54
N LEU A 62 -52.56 3.51 2.54
CA LEU A 62 -51.56 4.18 1.70
C LEU A 62 -50.64 5.09 2.52
N GLY A 63 -51.20 5.80 3.50
CA GLY A 63 -50.42 6.60 4.46
C GLY A 63 -49.42 5.76 5.24
N GLU A 64 -49.84 4.60 5.74
CA GLU A 64 -48.97 3.67 6.47
C GLU A 64 -47.89 3.05 5.56
N ILE A 65 -48.24 2.65 4.33
CA ILE A 65 -47.28 2.14 3.35
C ILE A 65 -46.20 3.19 3.07
N LEU A 66 -46.59 4.45 2.87
CA LEU A 66 -45.67 5.55 2.62
C LEU A 66 -44.78 5.82 3.83
N ARG A 67 -45.29 5.66 5.06
CA ARG A 67 -44.50 5.74 6.29
C ARG A 67 -43.46 4.62 6.36
N LEU A 68 -43.86 3.38 6.05
CA LEU A 68 -42.97 2.23 6.01
C LEU A 68 -41.89 2.39 4.93
N GLU A 69 -42.25 2.89 3.75
CA GLU A 69 -41.32 3.14 2.65
C GLU A 69 -40.25 4.18 3.05
N LYS A 70 -40.67 5.29 3.67
CA LYS A 70 -39.76 6.31 4.21
C LYS A 70 -38.81 5.72 5.25
N SER A 71 -39.31 4.91 6.18
CA SER A 71 -38.49 4.23 7.19
C SER A 71 -37.48 3.29 6.55
N ARG A 72 -37.93 2.43 5.62
CA ARG A 72 -37.08 1.52 4.85
C ARG A 72 -35.98 2.26 4.09
N ARG A 73 -36.31 3.40 3.46
CA ARG A 73 -35.35 4.25 2.74
C ARG A 73 -34.31 4.87 3.67
N MET A 74 -34.71 5.27 4.88
CA MET A 74 -33.78 5.77 5.89
C MET A 74 -32.83 4.66 6.37
N GLN A 75 -33.35 3.46 6.63
CA GLN A 75 -32.55 2.30 7.01
C GLN A 75 -31.54 1.91 5.91
N ASP A 76 -31.96 1.92 4.64
CA ASP A 76 -31.08 1.69 3.50
C ASP A 76 -29.94 2.73 3.39
N ARG A 77 -30.22 4.01 3.70
CA ARG A 77 -29.17 5.05 3.82
C ARG A 77 -28.20 4.77 4.97
N ARG A 78 -28.71 4.39 6.14
CA ARG A 78 -27.87 4.03 7.31
C ARG A 78 -26.99 2.81 7.00
N LEU A 79 -27.56 1.78 6.37
CA LEU A 79 -26.84 0.57 5.97
C LEU A 79 -25.71 0.88 5.00
N ARG A 80 -25.94 1.72 3.98
CA ARG A 80 -24.88 2.19 3.08
C ARG A 80 -23.76 2.90 3.81
N ASN A 81 -24.09 3.78 4.76
CA ASN A 81 -23.08 4.48 5.55
C ASN A 81 -22.24 3.51 6.38
N VAL A 82 -22.88 2.55 7.06
CA VAL A 82 -22.18 1.51 7.84
C VAL A 82 -21.30 0.64 6.93
N MET A 83 -21.81 0.23 5.77
CA MET A 83 -21.05 -0.57 4.81
C MET A 83 -19.79 0.16 4.33
N ASN A 84 -19.90 1.44 4.00
CA ASN A 84 -18.76 2.27 3.61
C ASN A 84 -17.74 2.40 4.76
N LEU A 85 -18.20 2.65 5.99
CA LEU A 85 -17.32 2.73 7.17
C LEU A 85 -16.57 1.42 7.43
N VAL A 86 -17.28 0.28 7.33
CA VAL A 86 -16.67 -1.04 7.50
C VAL A 86 -15.61 -1.30 6.43
N PHE A 87 -15.89 -0.98 5.16
CA PHE A 87 -14.90 -1.15 4.09
C PHE A 87 -13.68 -0.24 4.28
N SER A 88 -13.88 1.02 4.64
CA SER A 88 -12.76 1.93 4.97
C SER A 88 -11.94 1.41 6.15
N SER A 89 -12.59 0.91 7.21
CA SER A 89 -11.91 0.35 8.38
C SER A 89 -11.09 -0.89 8.03
N VAL A 90 -11.66 -1.81 7.25
CA VAL A 90 -10.94 -3.01 6.77
C VAL A 90 -9.74 -2.60 5.90
N ASN A 91 -9.90 -1.63 5.00
CA ASN A 91 -8.80 -1.13 4.18
C ASN A 91 -7.68 -0.49 5.02
N ILE A 92 -8.04 0.25 6.06
CA ILE A 92 -7.07 0.83 7.00
C ILE A 92 -6.33 -0.28 7.78
N ASP A 93 -7.04 -1.29 8.27
CA ASP A 93 -6.41 -2.42 8.98
C ASP A 93 -5.49 -3.21 8.06
N ASP A 94 -5.92 -3.48 6.83
CA ASP A 94 -5.11 -4.16 5.82
C ASP A 94 -3.85 -3.35 5.46
N SER A 95 -3.98 -2.03 5.30
CA SER A 95 -2.85 -1.13 5.08
C SER A 95 -1.86 -1.15 6.26
N LYS A 96 -2.34 -1.20 7.50
CA LYS A 96 -1.48 -1.35 8.69
C LYS A 96 -0.77 -2.70 8.71
N ARG A 97 -1.44 -3.78 8.32
CA ARG A 97 -0.83 -5.11 8.20
C ARG A 97 0.23 -5.11 7.10
N MET A 98 -0.06 -4.52 5.95
CA MET A 98 0.87 -4.37 4.84
C MET A 98 2.12 -3.58 5.27
N HIS A 99 1.95 -2.49 6.00
CA HIS A 99 3.05 -1.70 6.54
C HIS A 99 3.93 -2.54 7.48
N LYS A 100 3.33 -3.30 8.40
CA LYS A 100 4.07 -4.21 9.30
C LYS A 100 4.80 -5.31 8.54
N MET A 101 4.19 -5.86 7.50
CA MET A 101 4.84 -6.84 6.62
C MET A 101 6.03 -6.21 5.91
N ALA A 102 5.87 -5.03 5.31
CA ALA A 102 6.95 -4.32 4.65
C ALA A 102 8.10 -3.99 5.60
N GLU A 103 7.81 -3.52 6.82
CA GLU A 103 8.82 -3.27 7.86
C GLU A 103 9.56 -4.55 8.25
N ALA A 104 8.84 -5.65 8.45
CA ALA A 104 9.44 -6.95 8.73
C ALA A 104 10.31 -7.43 7.57
N THR A 105 9.90 -7.23 6.31
CA THR A 105 10.68 -7.55 5.11
C THR A 105 11.93 -6.67 4.99
N VAL A 106 11.86 -5.39 5.34
CA VAL A 106 13.04 -4.51 5.36
C VAL A 106 14.04 -4.96 6.42
N ARG A 107 13.55 -5.32 7.62
CA ARG A 107 14.40 -5.89 8.68
C ARG A 107 15.03 -7.21 8.24
N ASP A 108 14.28 -8.09 7.61
CA ASP A 108 14.79 -9.35 7.06
C ASP A 108 15.83 -9.11 5.95
N SER A 109 15.60 -8.10 5.11
CA SER A 109 16.55 -7.65 4.09
C SER A 109 17.86 -7.14 4.71
N ALA A 110 17.82 -6.53 5.90
CA ALA A 110 19.03 -6.12 6.62
C ALA A 110 19.84 -7.34 7.08
N ALA A 111 19.19 -8.38 7.61
CA ALA A 111 19.85 -9.63 7.97
C ALA A 111 20.46 -10.33 6.73
N MET A 112 19.73 -10.36 5.62
CA MET A 112 20.23 -10.92 4.35
C MET A 112 21.47 -10.17 3.84
N LYS A 113 21.49 -8.84 3.96
CA LYS A 113 22.67 -8.02 3.62
C LYS A 113 23.86 -8.36 4.51
N GLN A 114 23.65 -8.59 5.80
CA GLN A 114 24.73 -8.93 6.73
C GLN A 114 25.40 -10.26 6.35
N ILE A 115 24.61 -11.30 6.04
CA ILE A 115 25.14 -12.59 5.58
C ILE A 115 25.92 -12.41 4.27
N ALA A 116 25.37 -11.65 3.32
CA ALA A 116 26.05 -11.38 2.04
C ALA A 116 27.37 -10.64 2.22
N TYR A 117 27.46 -9.70 3.16
CA TYR A 117 28.73 -9.03 3.47
C TYR A 117 29.75 -9.98 4.11
N LEU A 118 29.31 -10.87 5.00
CA LEU A 118 30.21 -11.87 5.59
C LEU A 118 30.82 -12.79 4.54
N THR A 119 30.01 -13.30 3.60
CA THR A 119 30.51 -14.17 2.51
C THR A 119 31.43 -13.41 1.56
N MET A 120 31.16 -12.12 1.29
CA MET A 120 32.02 -11.29 0.45
C MET A 120 33.43 -11.10 1.02
N VAL A 121 33.57 -11.05 2.35
CA VAL A 121 34.88 -10.96 3.03
C VAL A 121 35.54 -12.33 3.16
N PHE A 122 34.76 -13.36 3.52
CA PHE A 122 35.29 -14.68 3.86
C PHE A 122 35.70 -15.49 2.62
N LEU A 123 34.94 -15.42 1.53
CA LEU A 123 35.16 -16.25 0.35
C LEU A 123 36.55 -16.05 -0.28
N PRO A 124 37.06 -14.80 -0.44
CA PRO A 124 38.43 -14.60 -0.92
C PRO A 124 39.51 -15.06 0.06
N ALA A 125 39.29 -14.88 1.37
CA ALA A 125 40.22 -15.34 2.40
C ALA A 125 40.30 -16.88 2.40
N SER A 126 39.17 -17.57 2.26
CA SER A 126 39.11 -19.02 2.08
C SER A 126 39.83 -19.46 0.80
N PHE A 127 39.67 -18.74 -0.31
CA PHE A 127 40.40 -19.04 -1.55
C PHE A 127 41.92 -18.98 -1.33
N ILE A 128 42.42 -17.92 -0.68
CA ILE A 128 43.83 -17.77 -0.33
C ILE A 128 44.30 -18.94 0.56
N ALA A 129 43.55 -19.26 1.62
CA ALA A 129 43.88 -20.37 2.52
C ALA A 129 43.93 -21.72 1.76
N THR A 130 43.06 -21.92 0.78
CA THR A 130 43.03 -23.13 -0.05
C THR A 130 44.25 -23.19 -0.98
N VAL A 131 44.62 -22.08 -1.61
CA VAL A 131 45.82 -21.97 -2.47
C VAL A 131 47.10 -22.25 -1.67
N PHE A 132 47.19 -21.76 -0.43
CA PHE A 132 48.33 -22.06 0.46
C PHE A 132 48.28 -23.46 1.07
N GLY A 133 47.10 -24.06 1.21
CA GLY A 133 46.92 -25.45 1.67
C GLY A 133 47.22 -26.49 0.59
N MET A 134 47.30 -26.09 -0.68
CA MET A 134 47.77 -26.94 -1.77
C MET A 134 49.31 -27.06 -1.74
N ASN A 135 49.84 -28.27 -1.96
CA ASN A 135 51.26 -28.58 -1.83
C ASN A 135 52.18 -27.61 -2.60
N VAL A 136 52.92 -26.79 -1.85
CA VAL A 136 53.93 -25.85 -2.36
C VAL A 136 55.25 -26.59 -2.62
N LYS A 137 56.02 -26.17 -3.63
CA LYS A 137 57.28 -26.80 -4.05
C LYS A 137 58.34 -26.93 -2.95
N GLU A 138 58.29 -26.07 -1.94
CA GLU A 138 59.20 -26.16 -0.78
C GLU A 138 58.85 -27.31 0.18
N ILE A 139 57.62 -27.85 0.10
CA ILE A 139 57.14 -28.97 0.92
C ILE A 139 57.22 -30.29 0.14
N VAL A 140 57.07 -30.25 -1.20
CA VAL A 140 57.22 -31.42 -2.09
C VAL A 140 58.13 -31.06 -3.28
N PRO A 141 59.29 -31.73 -3.46
CA PRO A 141 60.34 -31.31 -4.40
C PRO A 141 59.98 -31.37 -5.90
N ASP A 142 58.78 -31.86 -6.25
CA ASP A 142 58.31 -32.04 -7.64
C ASP A 142 57.20 -31.06 -8.08
N SER A 143 56.97 -29.97 -7.34
CA SER A 143 55.96 -28.96 -7.68
C SER A 143 56.51 -27.80 -8.52
N LEU A 144 55.66 -27.09 -9.27
CA LEU A 144 56.07 -26.05 -10.23
C LEU A 144 56.06 -24.62 -9.64
N GLY A 145 55.63 -24.42 -8.38
CA GLY A 145 55.42 -23.10 -7.79
C GLY A 145 56.43 -22.71 -6.71
N THR A 146 57.23 -21.66 -6.93
CA THR A 146 58.10 -21.03 -5.93
C THR A 146 57.31 -20.08 -5.01
N ILE A 147 57.68 -19.94 -3.73
CA ILE A 147 57.02 -19.02 -2.75
C ILE A 147 56.84 -17.59 -3.25
N GLY A 148 57.75 -17.07 -4.08
CA GLY A 148 57.59 -15.76 -4.71
C GLY A 148 56.33 -15.63 -5.56
N ASN A 149 55.93 -16.69 -6.28
CA ASN A 149 54.71 -16.71 -7.08
C ASN A 149 53.45 -16.77 -6.20
N TYR A 150 53.53 -17.45 -5.05
CA TYR A 150 52.45 -17.46 -4.07
C TYR A 150 52.29 -16.11 -3.38
N LEU A 151 53.39 -15.44 -3.05
CA LEU A 151 53.37 -14.10 -2.46
C LEU A 151 52.78 -13.07 -3.43
N ALA A 152 53.16 -13.15 -4.72
CA ALA A 152 52.60 -12.32 -5.77
C ALA A 152 51.08 -12.58 -5.98
N ALA A 153 50.67 -13.86 -6.00
CA ALA A 153 49.26 -14.24 -6.09
C ALA A 153 48.45 -13.74 -4.88
N ALA A 154 48.99 -13.91 -3.66
CA ALA A 154 48.35 -13.44 -2.43
C ALA A 154 48.20 -11.92 -2.40
N LEU A 155 49.23 -11.16 -2.78
CA LEU A 155 49.17 -9.69 -2.87
C LEU A 155 48.17 -9.21 -3.91
N SER A 156 48.11 -9.86 -5.08
CA SER A 156 47.13 -9.50 -6.10
C SER A 156 45.69 -9.74 -5.63
N MET A 157 45.46 -10.83 -4.89
CA MET A 157 44.16 -11.17 -4.33
C MET A 157 43.76 -10.24 -3.18
N THR A 158 44.68 -9.88 -2.28
CA THR A 158 44.40 -8.93 -1.19
C THR A 158 44.10 -7.53 -1.71
N LEU A 159 44.75 -7.10 -2.79
CA LEU A 159 44.44 -5.84 -3.46
C LEU A 159 43.05 -5.88 -4.11
N ALA A 160 42.70 -7.00 -4.77
CA ALA A 160 41.39 -7.19 -5.38
C ALA A 160 40.25 -7.25 -4.33
N THR A 161 40.50 -7.84 -3.16
CA THR A 161 39.51 -7.89 -2.08
C THR A 161 39.35 -6.56 -1.39
N ALA A 162 40.45 -5.85 -1.10
CA ALA A 162 40.39 -4.48 -0.60
C ALA A 162 39.64 -3.56 -1.58
N TRP A 163 39.91 -3.69 -2.88
CA TRP A 163 39.18 -2.99 -3.93
C TRP A 163 37.69 -3.31 -3.92
N ALA A 164 37.33 -4.61 -3.87
CA ALA A 164 35.93 -5.03 -3.84
C ALA A 164 35.21 -4.48 -2.59
N ILE A 165 35.83 -4.57 -1.41
CA ILE A 165 35.24 -4.04 -0.17
C ILE A 165 34.99 -2.52 -0.29
N ILE A 166 35.97 -1.76 -0.79
CA ILE A 166 35.85 -0.30 -0.97
C ILE A 166 34.77 0.04 -2.01
N ALA A 167 34.73 -0.70 -3.13
CA ALA A 167 33.76 -0.49 -4.20
C ALA A 167 32.31 -0.75 -3.73
N PHE A 168 32.09 -1.79 -2.90
CA PHE A 168 30.76 -2.12 -2.39
C PHE A 168 30.35 -1.28 -1.17
N GLN A 169 31.29 -0.80 -0.34
CA GLN A 169 31.00 0.16 0.73
C GLN A 169 30.57 1.54 0.22
N SER A 170 31.02 1.97 -0.97
CA SER A 170 30.68 3.30 -1.52
C SER A 170 29.19 3.46 -1.89
N LYS A 171 28.38 2.41 -1.71
CA LYS A 171 26.94 2.43 -2.02
C LYS A 171 26.15 3.51 -1.26
N HIS A 172 26.68 4.05 -0.15
CA HIS A 172 26.06 5.14 0.62
C HIS A 172 26.30 6.56 0.08
N HIS A 173 27.18 6.77 -0.91
CA HIS A 173 27.54 8.13 -1.37
C HIS A 173 26.94 8.56 -2.71
N PHE A 174 26.19 7.69 -3.40
CA PHE A 174 25.73 7.97 -4.77
C PHE A 174 24.21 8.03 -4.90
N SER A 175 23.74 9.18 -5.41
CA SER A 175 22.35 9.47 -5.73
C SER A 175 21.76 8.44 -6.74
N PRO A 176 20.47 8.06 -6.61
CA PRO A 176 19.83 7.07 -7.48
C PRO A 176 19.78 7.57 -8.94
N GLY A 177 20.62 7.00 -9.81
CA GLY A 177 20.66 7.35 -11.24
C GLY A 177 22.01 7.18 -11.93
N THR A 178 23.08 6.86 -11.22
CA THR A 178 24.41 6.67 -11.83
C THR A 178 24.62 5.25 -12.39
N PRO A 179 25.21 5.10 -13.60
CA PRO A 179 25.49 3.80 -14.18
C PRO A 179 26.53 3.02 -13.35
N LEU A 180 26.33 1.69 -13.22
CA LEU A 180 27.11 0.79 -12.35
C LEU A 180 28.64 0.89 -12.57
N TRP A 181 29.09 1.14 -13.80
CA TRP A 181 30.52 1.29 -14.14
C TRP A 181 31.19 2.52 -13.52
N LYS A 182 30.49 3.66 -13.39
CA LYS A 182 31.02 4.84 -12.70
C LYS A 182 31.20 4.58 -11.21
N ARG A 183 30.34 3.74 -10.62
CA ARG A 183 30.41 3.36 -9.21
C ARG A 183 31.61 2.45 -8.91
N PHE A 184 31.94 1.55 -9.83
CA PHE A 184 33.09 0.65 -9.67
C PHE A 184 34.44 1.38 -9.75
N ASN A 185 34.53 2.45 -10.54
CA ASN A 185 35.77 3.21 -10.73
C ASN A 185 35.95 4.40 -9.79
N TRP A 186 34.99 4.71 -8.91
CA TRP A 186 35.11 5.83 -7.97
C TRP A 186 36.37 5.79 -7.09
N PRO A 187 36.79 4.64 -6.50
CA PRO A 187 37.99 4.60 -5.68
C PRO A 187 39.24 5.02 -6.46
N PHE A 188 39.30 4.64 -7.74
CA PHE A 188 40.37 5.03 -8.65
C PHE A 188 40.33 6.51 -9.02
N VAL A 189 39.14 7.07 -9.25
CA VAL A 189 38.98 8.51 -9.52
C VAL A 189 39.40 9.34 -8.31
N LEU A 190 39.05 8.91 -7.10
CA LEU A 190 39.42 9.60 -5.86
C LEU A 190 40.92 9.48 -5.57
N LEU A 191 41.50 8.30 -5.79
CA LEU A 191 42.95 8.07 -5.70
C LEU A 191 43.71 8.91 -6.74
N LYS A 192 43.22 8.96 -7.99
CA LYS A 192 43.78 9.80 -9.05
C LYS A 192 43.70 11.28 -8.66
N ARG A 193 42.58 11.76 -8.10
CA ARG A 193 42.43 13.14 -7.61
C ARG A 193 43.33 13.46 -6.42
N ARG A 194 43.68 12.45 -5.60
CA ARG A 194 44.59 12.59 -4.44
C ARG A 194 46.06 12.63 -4.85
N PHE A 195 46.45 11.86 -5.88
CA PHE A 195 47.83 11.76 -6.35
C PHE A 195 48.17 12.71 -7.50
N TRP A 196 47.17 13.13 -8.27
CA TRP A 196 47.25 14.18 -9.29
C TRP A 196 46.13 15.18 -9.02
N PRO A 197 46.41 16.30 -8.32
CA PRO A 197 45.47 17.40 -8.29
C PRO A 197 45.43 17.98 -9.71
N ASP A 198 44.35 17.71 -10.43
CA ASP A 198 44.11 18.32 -11.75
C ASP A 198 43.99 19.84 -11.53
N SER A 199 45.01 20.58 -11.97
CA SER A 199 45.00 22.03 -12.03
C SER A 199 44.23 22.49 -13.27
N LYS A 200 42.93 22.21 -13.34
CA LYS A 200 42.01 22.94 -14.22
C LYS A 200 40.67 23.08 -13.52
N THR A 201 40.49 24.28 -12.98
CA THR A 201 39.21 24.94 -12.78
C THR A 201 38.47 24.91 -14.13
N ASP A 202 37.37 24.17 -14.20
CA ASP A 202 36.26 24.53 -15.09
C ASP A 202 35.14 24.98 -14.15
N ASP A 203 35.03 26.30 -14.04
CA ASP A 203 33.88 27.00 -13.50
C ASP A 203 32.69 26.68 -14.40
N ASN A 204 31.72 25.90 -13.90
CA ASN A 204 30.29 25.91 -14.25
C ASN A 204 29.61 24.65 -13.68
N GLU A 205 29.37 24.63 -12.37
CA GLU A 205 28.23 23.92 -11.80
C GLU A 205 27.77 24.72 -10.58
N GLU A 206 26.73 25.49 -10.82
CA GLU A 206 25.98 26.30 -9.87
C GLU A 206 25.46 25.39 -8.72
N PRO A 207 25.64 25.76 -7.44
CA PRO A 207 25.18 24.93 -6.33
C PRO A 207 23.65 25.00 -6.21
N ALA A 208 22.96 23.97 -6.71
CA ALA A 208 21.52 23.71 -6.54
C ALA A 208 21.12 23.31 -5.09
N ASP A 209 21.86 23.81 -4.08
CA ASP A 209 21.71 23.43 -2.67
C ASP A 209 21.02 24.50 -1.81
N ILE A 210 20.58 25.62 -2.42
CA ILE A 210 19.95 26.74 -1.71
C ILE A 210 18.42 26.74 -1.88
N GLU A 211 17.89 26.33 -3.03
CA GLU A 211 16.45 26.40 -3.33
C GLU A 211 15.62 25.32 -2.59
N ILE A 212 16.20 24.15 -2.31
CA ILE A 212 15.53 23.06 -1.60
C ILE A 212 15.33 23.36 -0.10
N LYS A 213 16.16 24.24 0.48
CA LYS A 213 16.02 24.59 1.91
C LYS A 213 14.85 25.54 2.17
N GLU A 214 14.48 26.39 1.20
CA GLU A 214 13.31 27.26 1.36
C GLU A 214 11.99 26.50 1.13
N GLU A 215 11.95 25.58 0.16
CA GLU A 215 10.74 24.78 -0.10
C GLU A 215 10.45 23.76 1.03
N ILE A 216 11.48 23.16 1.65
CA ILE A 216 11.29 22.24 2.79
C ILE A 216 10.87 23.00 4.06
N VAL A 217 11.30 24.25 4.24
CA VAL A 217 10.89 25.10 5.38
C VAL A 217 9.45 25.59 5.18
N GLU A 218 9.04 25.93 3.96
CA GLU A 218 7.66 26.34 3.66
C GLU A 218 6.66 25.18 3.83
N VAL A 219 6.99 23.97 3.35
CA VAL A 219 6.14 22.77 3.48
C VAL A 219 6.03 22.29 4.95
N ALA A 220 7.08 22.47 5.76
CA ALA A 220 7.04 22.14 7.19
C ALA A 220 6.18 23.13 8.00
N HIS A 221 6.11 24.40 7.59
CA HIS A 221 5.23 25.38 8.23
C HIS A 221 3.75 25.16 7.88
N THR A 222 3.43 24.69 6.66
CA THR A 222 2.05 24.38 6.27
C THR A 222 1.51 23.10 6.93
N SER A 223 2.33 22.06 7.10
CA SER A 223 1.87 20.79 7.72
C SER A 223 1.60 20.93 9.23
N THR A 224 2.34 21.82 9.91
CA THR A 224 2.17 22.03 11.36
C THR A 224 0.92 22.86 11.69
N GLN A 225 0.41 23.63 10.72
CA GLN A 225 -0.80 24.43 10.89
C GLN A 225 -2.09 23.61 10.67
N ASP A 226 -2.05 22.59 9.80
CA ASP A 226 -3.18 21.68 9.59
C ASP A 226 -3.38 20.69 10.74
N ASP A 227 -2.32 20.24 11.42
CA ASP A 227 -2.44 19.36 12.59
C ASP A 227 -3.05 20.04 13.84
N LYS A 228 -2.98 21.37 13.94
CA LYS A 228 -3.70 22.12 14.99
C LYS A 228 -5.19 22.28 14.70
N LYS A 229 -5.59 22.29 13.42
CA LYS A 229 -6.98 22.49 13.01
C LYS A 229 -7.90 21.30 13.32
N TRP A 230 -7.34 20.11 13.54
CA TRP A 230 -8.09 18.88 13.88
C TRP A 230 -8.20 18.61 15.38
N LYS A 231 -7.49 19.34 16.24
CA LYS A 231 -7.52 19.14 17.70
C LYS A 231 -8.51 20.05 18.44
N ASP A 232 -8.99 21.10 17.79
CA ASP A 232 -9.91 22.09 18.37
C ASP A 232 -11.32 22.08 17.71
N ALA A 233 -11.72 20.95 17.10
CA ALA A 233 -13.05 20.73 16.51
C ALA A 233 -13.72 19.48 17.06
#